data_AF-A0A1I2R724-F1
#
_entry.id   AF-A0A1I2R724-F1
#
_cell.length_a   1.000
_cell.length_b   1.000
_cell.length_c   1.000
_cell.angle_alpha   90.00
_cell.angle_beta   90.00
_cell.angle_gamma   90.00
#
_symmetry.space_group_name_H-M   'P 1'
#
loop_
_entity.id
_entity.type
_entity.pdbx_description
1 polymer ?
#
loop_
_entity_poly.entity_id
_entity_poly.type
_entity_poly.pdbx_seq_one_letter_code
_entity_poly.pdbx_strand_id
1 'polypeptide(L)'
;MNWQHFDIRILDAPLGAEIIGYNLGQEQDDNNTVRLRSALRDHHLLVFRGQRITARLQREAGNRLAAQALAPTGEVALFANLQMAYDTLPLGLRRMVHNARATQEGAACALPLVRLHPETGRRAILVANPETARVVGASAAESAQLLQELHAHATRSQHLYQHEWLPGDLLFWDQHSLMPVSLM
;
A
#
# COMPACT_ATOMS: atom_id res chain seq x y z
N MET A 1 30.74 14.00 3.98
CA MET A 1 29.46 13.43 3.54
C MET A 1 29.02 12.43 4.61
N ASN A 2 27.95 12.73 5.33
CA ASN A 2 27.43 11.85 6.38
C ASN A 2 26.51 10.81 5.74
N TRP A 3 27.06 9.64 5.40
CA TRP A 3 26.25 8.49 4.99
C TRP A 3 25.94 7.66 6.23
N GLN A 4 24.65 7.53 6.56
CA GLN A 4 24.22 6.49 7.49
C GLN A 4 24.25 5.14 6.77
N HIS A 5 25.03 4.20 7.29
CA HIS A 5 24.97 2.82 6.82
C HIS A 5 23.70 2.16 7.36
N PHE A 6 23.00 1.43 6.50
CA PHE A 6 21.81 0.68 6.89
C PHE A 6 21.66 -0.57 6.03
N ASP A 7 21.08 -1.59 6.65
CA ASP A 7 20.76 -2.87 6.02
C ASP A 7 19.27 -2.97 5.73
N ILE A 8 18.94 -3.76 4.71
CA ILE A 8 17.55 -4.08 4.33
C ILE A 8 17.35 -5.57 4.56
N ARG A 9 16.45 -5.92 5.48
CA ARG A 9 16.07 -7.31 5.76
C ARG A 9 14.66 -7.57 5.23
N ILE A 10 14.54 -8.46 4.25
CA ILE A 10 13.22 -8.89 3.76
C ILE A 10 12.49 -9.61 4.90
N LEU A 11 11.21 -9.29 5.08
CA LEU A 11 10.37 -9.92 6.09
C LEU A 11 9.99 -11.35 5.66
N ASP A 12 9.74 -12.22 6.64
CA ASP A 12 9.11 -13.52 6.40
C ASP A 12 7.60 -13.34 6.17
N ALA A 13 7.27 -12.67 5.07
CA ALA A 13 5.93 -12.23 4.71
C ALA A 13 5.84 -12.07 3.18
N PRO A 14 4.63 -12.05 2.58
CA PRO A 14 4.48 -11.88 1.14
C PRO A 14 4.97 -10.52 0.61
N LEU A 15 5.25 -9.57 1.51
CA LEU A 15 5.78 -8.25 1.21
C LEU A 15 6.46 -7.65 2.44
N GLY A 16 7.17 -6.55 2.21
CA GLY A 16 7.75 -5.74 3.25
C GLY A 16 9.22 -6.04 3.51
N ALA A 17 9.95 -5.02 3.93
CA ALA A 17 11.31 -5.15 4.42
C ALA A 17 11.51 -4.28 5.66
N GLU A 18 12.42 -4.69 6.53
CA GLU A 18 12.87 -3.91 7.67
C GLU A 18 14.15 -3.16 7.32
N ILE A 19 14.19 -1.89 7.71
CA ILE A 19 15.37 -1.04 7.60
C ILE A 19 16.09 -1.03 8.95
N ILE A 20 17.33 -1.54 8.96
CA ILE A 20 18.13 -1.72 10.17
C ILE A 20 19.27 -0.70 10.18
N GLY A 21 19.42 0.02 11.28
CA GLY A 21 20.51 0.98 11.48
C GLY A 21 20.26 2.39 10.92
N TYR A 22 19.06 2.65 10.37
CA TYR A 22 18.70 3.97 9.86
C TYR A 22 17.90 4.79 10.88
N ASN A 23 18.34 6.03 11.14
CA ASN A 23 17.66 6.96 12.03
C ASN A 23 16.98 8.07 11.24
N LEU A 24 15.65 8.06 11.22
CA LEU A 24 14.82 9.05 10.53
C LEU A 24 14.85 10.44 11.18
N GLY A 25 15.33 10.54 12.42
CA GLY A 25 15.43 11.79 13.18
C GLY A 25 16.69 12.60 12.89
N GLN A 26 17.64 12.03 12.15
CA GLN A 26 18.89 12.71 11.76
C GLN A 26 18.79 13.33 10.37
N GLU A 27 19.77 14.16 10.00
CA GLU A 27 19.87 14.69 8.64
C GLU A 27 19.99 13.54 7.63
N GLN A 28 19.27 13.67 6.53
CA GLN A 28 19.10 12.64 5.52
C GLN A 28 19.83 13.06 4.26
N ASP A 29 20.62 12.17 3.68
CA ASP A 29 21.29 12.41 2.40
C ASP A 29 20.50 11.84 1.20
N ASP A 30 20.76 12.40 0.02
CA ASP A 30 20.07 12.01 -1.22
C ASP A 30 20.30 10.54 -1.58
N ASN A 31 21.51 10.01 -1.33
CA ASN A 31 21.85 8.63 -1.67
C ASN A 31 21.04 7.63 -0.85
N ASN A 32 20.92 7.85 0.46
CA ASN A 32 20.05 7.04 1.32
C ASN A 32 18.57 7.19 0.96
N THR A 33 18.12 8.39 0.58
CA THR A 33 16.75 8.60 0.10
C THR A 33 16.46 7.77 -1.16
N VAL A 34 17.39 7.76 -2.12
CA VAL A 34 17.27 6.94 -3.35
C VAL A 34 17.22 5.45 -3.02
N ARG A 35 18.10 4.97 -2.12
CA ARG A 35 18.12 3.57 -1.68
C ARG A 35 16.81 3.17 -1.00
N LEU A 36 16.28 4.00 -0.09
CA LEU A 36 15.01 3.74 0.58
C LEU A 36 13.83 3.75 -0.38
N ARG A 37 13.79 4.68 -1.34
CA ARG A 37 12.75 4.67 -2.38
C ARG A 37 12.81 3.42 -3.25
N SER A 38 14.00 2.93 -3.57
CA SER A 38 14.12 1.66 -4.28
C SER A 38 13.61 0.50 -3.45
N ALA A 39 14.02 0.41 -2.18
CA ALA A 39 13.55 -0.63 -1.27
C ALA A 39 12.02 -0.60 -1.12
N LEU A 40 11.42 0.59 -0.99
CA LEU A 40 9.97 0.75 -0.89
C LEU A 40 9.26 0.28 -2.17
N ARG A 41 9.81 0.57 -3.34
CA ARG A 41 9.25 0.13 -4.61
C ARG A 41 9.33 -1.39 -4.79
N ASP A 42 10.43 -2.00 -4.35
CA ASP A 42 10.70 -3.42 -4.51
C ASP A 42 9.95 -4.27 -3.47
N HIS A 43 9.76 -3.74 -2.26
CA HIS A 43 9.16 -4.46 -1.14
C HIS A 43 7.80 -3.93 -0.70
N HIS A 44 7.29 -2.87 -1.34
CA HIS A 44 5.99 -2.20 -1.12
C HIS A 44 5.80 -1.53 0.25
N LEU A 45 6.43 -2.04 1.31
CA LEU A 45 6.34 -1.56 2.68
C LEU A 45 7.71 -1.61 3.34
N LEU A 46 8.05 -0.58 4.10
CA LEU A 46 9.25 -0.52 4.91
C LEU A 46 8.89 -0.33 6.38
N VAL A 47 9.52 -1.14 7.22
CA VAL A 47 9.43 -1.08 8.68
C VAL A 47 10.69 -0.43 9.22
N PHE A 48 10.53 0.62 10.02
CA PHE A 48 11.61 1.23 10.78
C PHE A 48 11.33 1.02 12.25
N ARG A 49 12.16 0.23 12.94
CA ARG A 49 11.97 -0.08 14.35
C ARG A 49 12.63 0.98 15.25
N GLY A 50 12.09 1.16 16.46
CA GLY A 50 12.74 1.92 17.54
C GLY A 50 12.96 3.42 17.28
N GLN A 51 12.18 4.03 16.41
CA GLN A 51 12.29 5.44 16.05
C GLN A 51 11.69 6.34 17.14
N ARG A 52 12.37 7.46 17.41
CA ARG A 52 11.89 8.51 18.33
C ARG A 52 11.87 9.84 17.59
N ILE A 53 10.82 10.04 16.80
CA ILE A 53 10.69 11.23 15.95
C ILE A 53 9.34 11.92 16.16
N THR A 54 9.29 13.21 15.86
CA THR A 54 8.05 14.00 15.93
C THR A 54 7.16 13.74 14.72
N ALA A 55 5.86 14.04 14.84
CA ALA A 55 4.91 13.92 13.72
C ALA A 55 5.32 14.78 12.50
N ARG A 56 6.01 15.91 12.72
CA ARG A 56 6.59 16.73 11.64
C ARG A 56 7.65 15.96 10.87
N LEU A 57 8.64 15.38 11.57
CA LEU A 57 9.71 14.60 10.95
C LEU A 57 9.17 13.35 10.25
N GLN A 58 8.17 12.69 10.83
CA GLN A 58 7.47 11.57 10.19
C GLN A 58 6.83 11.99 8.86
N ARG A 59 6.14 13.13 8.82
CA ARG A 59 5.53 13.66 7.60
C ARG A 59 6.57 14.04 6.56
N GLU A 60 7.66 14.65 6.98
CA GLU A 60 8.77 14.99 6.08
C GLU A 60 9.44 13.75 5.48
N ALA A 61 9.62 12.70 6.28
CA ALA A 61 10.09 11.41 5.78
C ALA A 61 9.12 10.81 4.75
N GLY A 62 7.81 10.86 5.02
CA GLY A 62 6.78 10.38 4.09
C GLY A 62 6.84 11.11 2.74
N ASN A 63 6.94 12.43 2.78
CA ASN A 63 7.08 13.25 1.57
C ASN A 63 8.34 12.90 0.75
N ARG A 64 9.50 12.72 1.41
CA ARG A 64 10.75 12.34 0.74
C ARG A 64 10.65 10.98 0.05
N LEU A 65 10.04 10.02 0.75
CA LEU A 65 9.84 8.66 0.25
C LEU A 65 8.67 8.54 -0.75
N ALA A 66 7.88 9.60 -0.94
CA ALA A 66 6.61 9.57 -1.66
C ALA A 66 5.66 8.47 -1.13
N ALA A 67 5.64 8.32 0.19
CA ALA A 67 4.98 7.24 0.91
C ALA A 67 4.05 7.77 1.98
N GLN A 68 2.99 7.02 2.27
CA GLN A 68 2.21 7.27 3.47
C GLN A 68 2.92 6.67 4.68
N ALA A 69 2.75 7.30 5.85
CA ALA A 69 3.37 6.88 7.09
C ALA A 69 2.29 6.49 8.11
N LEU A 70 2.50 5.37 8.81
CA LEU A 70 1.62 4.92 9.89
C LEU A 70 2.47 4.73 11.14
N ALA A 71 2.05 5.41 12.21
CA ALA A 71 2.54 5.16 13.56
C ALA A 71 1.52 4.26 14.29
N PRO A 72 1.89 3.63 15.41
CA PRO A 72 0.98 2.75 16.14
C PRO A 72 -0.26 3.53 16.61
N THR A 73 -1.44 3.18 16.07
CA THR A 73 -2.74 3.76 16.46
C THR A 73 -3.68 2.73 17.08
N GLY A 74 -3.26 1.47 17.21
CA GLY A 74 -4.04 0.33 17.73
C GLY A 74 -3.19 -0.94 17.85
N GLU A 75 -3.82 -2.11 18.02
CA GLU A 75 -3.11 -3.38 18.29
C GLU A 75 -2.45 -4.01 17.06
N VAL A 76 -3.04 -3.87 15.87
CA VAL A 76 -2.56 -4.52 14.63
C VAL A 76 -2.79 -3.62 13.42
N ALA A 77 -1.82 -3.56 12.51
CA ALA A 77 -2.02 -2.96 11.18
C ALA A 77 -2.06 -4.04 10.10
N LEU A 78 -3.15 -4.07 9.32
CA LEU A 78 -3.35 -4.99 8.20
C LEU A 78 -3.29 -4.24 6.87
N PHE A 79 -2.52 -4.78 5.93
CA PHE A 79 -2.37 -4.23 4.58
C PHE A 79 -2.68 -5.29 3.54
N ALA A 80 -3.53 -4.95 2.56
CA ALA A 80 -3.81 -5.80 1.40
C ALA A 80 -2.86 -5.47 0.24
N ASN A 81 -2.18 -6.49 -0.28
CA ASN A 81 -1.33 -6.41 -1.47
C ASN A 81 -2.17 -6.42 -2.75
N LEU A 82 -2.45 -5.23 -3.28
CA LEU A 82 -3.32 -5.04 -4.44
C LEU A 82 -2.67 -5.49 -5.75
N GLN A 83 -1.34 -5.54 -5.81
CA GLN A 83 -0.62 -6.10 -6.96
C GLN A 83 -0.73 -7.62 -6.97
N MET A 84 -0.47 -8.27 -5.83
CA MET A 84 -0.64 -9.73 -5.72
C MET A 84 -2.11 -10.14 -5.92
N ALA A 85 -3.06 -9.35 -5.41
CA ALA A 85 -4.48 -9.57 -5.66
C ALA A 85 -4.81 -9.50 -7.16
N TYR A 86 -4.19 -8.57 -7.90
CA TYR A 86 -4.31 -8.51 -9.37
C TYR A 86 -3.69 -9.73 -10.06
N ASP A 87 -2.48 -10.10 -9.66
CA ASP A 87 -1.71 -11.19 -10.29
C ASP A 87 -2.40 -12.55 -10.11
N THR A 88 -3.08 -12.76 -8.98
CA THR A 88 -3.84 -13.99 -8.67
C THR A 88 -5.33 -13.92 -9.03
N LEU A 89 -5.78 -12.82 -9.64
CA LEU A 89 -7.20 -12.62 -9.94
C LEU A 89 -7.69 -13.68 -10.93
N PRO A 90 -8.82 -14.38 -10.65
CA PRO A 90 -9.39 -15.34 -11.59
C PRO A 90 -9.62 -14.73 -12.96
N LEU A 91 -9.38 -15.50 -14.03
CA LEU A 91 -9.41 -14.99 -15.41
C LEU A 91 -10.73 -14.28 -15.76
N GLY A 92 -11.86 -14.80 -15.27
CA GLY A 92 -13.18 -14.18 -15.43
C GLY A 92 -13.23 -12.76 -14.87
N LEU A 93 -12.86 -12.61 -13.59
CA LEU A 93 -12.82 -11.31 -12.93
C LEU A 93 -11.79 -10.38 -13.57
N ARG A 94 -10.62 -10.90 -13.95
CA ARG A 94 -9.57 -10.12 -14.63
C ARG A 94 -10.04 -9.52 -15.95
N ARG A 95 -10.88 -10.23 -16.70
CA ARG A 95 -11.51 -9.72 -17.93
C ARG A 95 -12.53 -8.63 -17.61
N MET A 96 -13.37 -8.84 -16.60
CA MET A 96 -14.39 -7.86 -16.19
C MET A 96 -13.76 -6.54 -15.75
N VAL A 97 -12.68 -6.58 -14.96
CA VAL A 97 -12.08 -5.35 -14.41
C VAL A 97 -11.15 -4.61 -15.38
N HIS A 98 -10.70 -5.25 -16.46
CA HIS A 98 -9.59 -4.75 -17.29
C HIS A 98 -9.78 -3.30 -17.76
N ASN A 99 -10.99 -2.95 -18.19
CA ASN A 99 -11.37 -1.60 -18.63
C ASN A 99 -12.50 -0.99 -17.78
N ALA A 100 -12.92 -1.68 -16.72
CA ALA A 100 -14.00 -1.21 -15.88
C ALA A 100 -13.55 -0.01 -15.05
N ARG A 101 -14.49 0.88 -14.79
CA ARG A 101 -14.31 2.05 -13.93
C ARG A 101 -15.39 2.06 -12.86
N ALA A 102 -15.06 2.54 -11.67
CA ALA A 102 -16.00 2.75 -10.60
C ALA A 102 -16.02 4.21 -10.16
N THR A 103 -17.22 4.73 -9.91
CA THR A 103 -17.45 6.04 -9.30
C THR A 103 -17.77 5.82 -7.83
N GLN A 104 -17.05 6.50 -6.94
CA GLN A 104 -17.43 6.55 -5.52
C GLN A 104 -18.37 7.72 -5.28
N GLU A 105 -19.25 7.59 -4.29
CA GLU A 105 -20.10 8.68 -3.83
C GLU A 105 -19.25 9.90 -3.45
N GLY A 106 -19.64 11.08 -3.94
CA GLY A 106 -18.88 12.32 -3.77
C GLY A 106 -17.62 12.47 -4.64
N ALA A 107 -17.23 11.45 -5.43
CA ALA A 107 -16.10 11.56 -6.34
C ALA A 107 -16.48 12.34 -7.62
N ALA A 108 -15.60 13.23 -8.06
CA ALA A 108 -15.81 14.03 -9.26
C ALA A 108 -15.75 13.20 -10.57
N CYS A 109 -15.07 12.06 -10.57
CA CYS A 109 -14.93 11.21 -11.75
C CYS A 109 -14.76 9.74 -11.40
N ALA A 110 -15.09 8.86 -12.36
CA ALA A 110 -14.88 7.43 -12.24
C ALA A 110 -13.38 7.08 -12.34
N LEU A 111 -12.92 6.18 -11.47
CA LEU A 111 -11.55 5.67 -11.43
C LEU A 111 -11.48 4.25 -12.03
N PRO A 112 -10.37 3.87 -12.69
CA PRO A 112 -10.22 2.52 -13.22
C PRO A 112 -10.10 1.49 -12.09
N LEU A 113 -10.78 0.35 -12.25
CA LEU A 113 -10.68 -0.79 -11.32
C LEU A 113 -9.32 -1.50 -11.40
N VAL A 114 -8.54 -1.23 -12.45
CA VAL A 114 -7.14 -1.63 -12.57
C VAL A 114 -6.29 -0.39 -12.74
N ARG A 115 -5.39 -0.14 -11.79
CA ARG A 115 -4.46 0.98 -11.81
C ARG A 115 -3.08 0.49 -12.26
N LEU A 116 -2.36 1.36 -12.95
CA LEU A 116 -0.94 1.19 -13.22
C LEU A 116 -0.14 1.97 -12.18
N HIS A 117 0.86 1.33 -11.59
CA HIS A 117 1.82 2.00 -10.73
C HIS A 117 2.63 2.99 -11.59
N PRO A 118 2.75 4.27 -11.20
CA PRO A 118 3.33 5.32 -12.04
C PRO A 118 4.80 5.07 -12.38
N GLU A 119 5.59 4.53 -11.46
CA GLU A 119 7.01 4.23 -11.70
C GLU A 119 7.28 2.86 -12.33
N THR A 120 6.63 1.78 -11.85
CA THR A 120 6.92 0.40 -12.29
C THR A 120 6.05 -0.11 -13.43
N GLY A 121 4.91 0.54 -13.70
CA GLY A 121 3.91 0.05 -14.65
C GLY A 121 3.19 -1.23 -14.22
N ARG A 122 3.45 -1.77 -13.01
CA ARG A 122 2.75 -2.94 -12.49
C ARG A 122 1.27 -2.62 -12.27
N ARG A 123 0.43 -3.63 -12.44
CA ARG A 123 -1.03 -3.50 -12.27
C ARG A 123 -1.41 -3.81 -10.83
N ALA A 124 -2.34 -3.03 -10.30
CA ALA A 124 -2.97 -3.24 -9.00
C ALA A 124 -4.50 -3.11 -9.14
N ILE A 125 -5.25 -3.91 -8.39
CA ILE A 125 -6.71 -3.75 -8.29
C ILE A 125 -7.00 -2.49 -7.46
N LEU A 126 -7.92 -1.65 -7.93
CA LEU A 126 -8.56 -0.65 -7.07
C LEU A 126 -9.73 -1.32 -6.34
N VAL A 127 -9.62 -1.47 -5.02
CA VAL A 127 -10.73 -1.95 -4.19
C VAL A 127 -11.56 -0.74 -3.79
N ALA A 128 -12.74 -0.60 -4.40
CA ALA A 128 -13.72 0.41 -4.02
C ALA A 128 -14.73 -0.20 -3.04
N ASN A 129 -15.19 0.60 -2.08
CA ASN A 129 -16.21 0.17 -1.11
C ASN A 129 -17.52 -0.21 -1.85
N PRO A 130 -18.01 -1.47 -1.72
CA PRO A 130 -19.20 -1.94 -2.44
C PRO A 130 -20.49 -1.15 -2.12
N GLU A 131 -20.59 -0.57 -0.92
CA GLU A 131 -21.78 0.16 -0.47
C GLU A 131 -21.89 1.52 -1.16
N THR A 132 -20.76 2.22 -1.28
CA THR A 132 -20.69 3.62 -1.74
C THR A 132 -20.17 3.79 -3.17
N ALA A 133 -19.72 2.72 -3.83
CA ALA A 133 -19.21 2.78 -5.20
C ALA A 133 -20.11 2.08 -6.22
N ARG A 134 -20.08 2.56 -7.47
CA ARG A 134 -20.82 2.00 -8.59
C ARG A 134 -19.94 1.84 -9.82
N VAL A 135 -19.99 0.67 -10.45
CA VAL A 135 -19.28 0.36 -11.69
C VAL A 135 -20.02 1.01 -12.86
N VAL A 136 -19.30 1.78 -13.66
CA VAL A 136 -19.85 2.53 -14.79
C VAL A 136 -20.40 1.56 -15.82
N GLY A 137 -21.67 1.73 -16.19
CA GLY A 137 -22.35 0.92 -17.20
C GLY A 137 -22.91 -0.43 -16.71
N ALA A 138 -22.70 -0.79 -15.45
CA ALA A 138 -23.29 -1.98 -14.84
C ALA A 138 -24.62 -1.63 -14.13
N SER A 139 -25.52 -2.61 -14.00
CA SER A 139 -26.65 -2.48 -13.08
C SER A 139 -26.18 -2.39 -11.63
N ALA A 140 -27.03 -1.89 -10.73
CA ALA A 140 -26.69 -1.79 -9.31
C ALA A 140 -26.31 -3.17 -8.70
N ALA A 141 -27.03 -4.23 -9.08
CA ALA A 141 -26.78 -5.59 -8.61
C ALA A 141 -25.44 -6.14 -9.13
N GLU A 142 -25.17 -6.01 -10.43
CA GLU A 142 -23.90 -6.45 -11.04
C GLU A 142 -22.71 -5.68 -10.47
N SER A 143 -22.88 -4.36 -10.27
CA SER A 143 -21.86 -3.52 -9.65
C SER A 143 -21.55 -3.97 -8.23
N ALA A 144 -22.57 -4.16 -7.40
CA ALA A 144 -22.39 -4.58 -6.01
C ALA A 144 -21.70 -5.93 -5.93
N GLN A 145 -22.15 -6.90 -6.75
CA GLN A 145 -21.55 -8.23 -6.81
C GLN A 145 -20.06 -8.18 -7.21
N LEU A 146 -19.73 -7.46 -8.29
CA LEU A 146 -18.33 -7.36 -8.74
C LEU A 146 -17.44 -6.72 -7.67
N LEU A 147 -17.88 -5.62 -7.05
CA LEU A 147 -17.11 -4.94 -6.02
C LEU A 147 -16.93 -5.82 -4.77
N GLN A 148 -17.96 -6.57 -4.38
CA GLN A 148 -17.89 -7.52 -3.27
C GLN A 148 -16.91 -8.67 -3.56
N GLU A 149 -16.93 -9.22 -4.77
CA GLU A 149 -15.99 -10.26 -5.18
C GLU A 149 -14.54 -9.76 -5.20
N LEU A 150 -14.30 -8.54 -5.69
CA LEU A 150 -12.96 -7.92 -5.67
C LEU A 150 -12.47 -7.65 -4.25
N HIS A 151 -13.35 -7.13 -3.38
CA HIS A 151 -13.04 -6.91 -1.98
C HIS A 151 -12.68 -8.24 -1.30
N ALA A 152 -13.52 -9.27 -1.44
CA ALA A 152 -13.28 -10.59 -0.85
C ALA A 152 -12.02 -11.27 -1.39
N HIS A 153 -11.66 -11.05 -2.66
CA HIS A 153 -10.42 -11.56 -3.23
C HIS A 153 -9.20 -10.82 -2.66
N ALA A 154 -9.25 -9.49 -2.56
CA ALA A 154 -8.15 -8.67 -2.05
C ALA A 154 -7.86 -8.92 -0.56
N THR A 155 -8.85 -9.32 0.24
CA THR A 155 -8.71 -9.58 1.68
C THR A 155 -8.40 -11.04 2.05
N ARG A 156 -8.12 -11.90 1.07
CA ARG A 156 -7.63 -13.27 1.35
C ARG A 156 -6.32 -13.22 2.12
N SER A 157 -6.15 -14.11 3.10
CA SER A 157 -4.97 -14.14 4.00
C SER A 157 -3.63 -14.12 3.26
N GLN A 158 -3.53 -14.81 2.12
CA GLN A 158 -2.33 -14.80 1.27
C GLN A 158 -1.95 -13.41 0.70
N HIS A 159 -2.90 -12.48 0.60
CA HIS A 159 -2.69 -11.11 0.13
C HIS A 159 -2.47 -10.13 1.28
N LEU A 160 -2.63 -10.57 2.53
CA LEU A 160 -2.55 -9.70 3.69
C LEU A 160 -1.15 -9.74 4.30
N TYR A 161 -0.63 -8.57 4.61
CA TYR A 161 0.47 -8.38 5.53
C TYR A 161 -0.08 -7.89 6.87
N GLN A 162 0.30 -8.57 7.94
CA GLN A 162 -0.02 -8.20 9.30
C GLN A 162 1.24 -7.68 9.99
N HIS A 163 1.17 -6.44 10.47
CA HIS A 163 2.25 -5.86 11.26
C HIS A 163 1.98 -5.99 12.75
N GLU A 164 2.89 -6.67 13.43
CA GLU A 164 2.99 -6.67 14.89
C GLU A 164 3.85 -5.48 15.34
N TRP A 165 3.20 -4.56 16.06
CA TRP A 165 3.81 -3.33 16.53
C TRP A 165 4.79 -3.59 17.67
N LEU A 166 5.97 -2.99 17.57
CA LEU A 166 6.90 -2.78 18.67
C LEU A 166 6.97 -1.28 19.01
N PRO A 167 7.31 -0.92 20.26
CA PRO A 167 7.47 0.47 20.64
C PRO A 167 8.47 1.22 19.75
N GLY A 168 8.02 2.32 19.15
CA GLY A 168 8.83 3.16 18.27
C GLY A 168 8.81 2.76 16.79
N ASP A 169 7.97 1.80 16.41
CA ASP A 169 7.86 1.42 15.01
C ASP A 169 7.20 2.48 14.14
N LEU A 170 7.68 2.57 12.91
CA LEU A 170 7.08 3.36 11.85
C LEU A 170 7.02 2.54 10.57
N LEU A 171 5.85 2.57 9.95
CA LEU A 171 5.63 1.98 8.64
C LEU A 171 5.59 3.07 7.58
N PHE A 172 6.26 2.81 6.46
CA PHE A 172 6.08 3.56 5.22
C PHE A 172 5.63 2.58 4.14
N TRP A 173 4.58 2.92 3.39
CA TRP A 173 4.09 2.04 2.33
C TRP A 173 3.78 2.81 1.05
N ASP A 174 3.87 2.09 -0.07
CA ASP A 174 3.42 2.55 -1.37
C ASP A 174 1.90 2.39 -1.50
N GLN A 175 1.20 3.53 -1.53
CA GLN A 175 -0.26 3.63 -1.70
C GLN A 175 -0.78 3.16 -3.07
N HIS A 176 0.10 2.97 -4.05
CA HIS A 176 -0.27 2.44 -5.37
C HIS A 176 -0.31 0.91 -5.40
N SER A 177 0.32 0.26 -4.42
CA SER A 177 0.44 -1.20 -4.33
C SER A 177 -0.23 -1.80 -3.11
N LEU A 178 -0.35 -1.03 -2.02
CA LEU A 178 -0.90 -1.48 -0.75
C LEU A 178 -2.03 -0.58 -0.29
N MET A 179 -2.98 -1.20 0.41
CA MET A 179 -4.08 -0.51 1.06
C MET A 179 -4.25 -1.03 2.50
N PRO A 180 -4.32 -0.13 3.51
CA PRO A 180 -4.75 -0.52 4.84
C PRO A 180 -6.17 -1.11 4.80
N VAL A 181 -6.35 -2.30 5.38
CA VAL A 181 -7.66 -2.99 5.41
C VAL A 181 -8.70 -2.18 6.20
N SER A 182 -8.28 -1.36 7.16
CA SER A 182 -9.17 -0.45 7.89
C SER A 182 -9.82 0.62 7.03
N LEU A 183 -9.38 0.80 5.78
CA LEU A 183 -9.95 1.74 4.81
C LEU A 183 -10.86 1.07 3.78
N MET A 184 -11.08 -0.26 3.89
CA MET A 184 -11.87 -1.04 2.93
C MET A 184 -13.36 -1.04 3.23
#